data_AF-A0A4Z0NIE9-F1
#
_entry.id   AF-A0A4Z0NIE9-F1
#
_cell.length_a   1.000
_cell.length_b   1.000
_cell.length_c   1.000
_cell.angle_alpha   90.00
_cell.angle_beta   90.00
_cell.angle_gamma   90.00
#
_symmetry.space_group_name_H-M   'P 1'
#
loop_
_entity.id
_entity.type
_entity.pdbx_description
1 polymer ?
#
loop_
_entity_poly.entity_id
_entity_poly.type
_entity_poly.pdbx_seq_one_letter_code
_entity_poly.pdbx_strand_id
1 'polypeptide(L)'
;MRAEILELMRVIAAGIAADEMLAANISELSLKFRHIGKIDDAGMLHTLSEFHRYNAVRLRDELADLTDKYLMLCDDGPDLSEA
;
A
#
# COMPACT_ATOMS: atom_id res chain seq x y z
N MET A 1 -22.64 -2.80 -0.04
CA MET A 1 -21.70 -3.28 -1.07
C MET A 1 -20.84 -2.19 -1.70
N ARG A 2 -21.34 -1.30 -2.58
CA ARG A 2 -20.47 -0.28 -3.23
C ARG A 2 -19.76 0.66 -2.23
N ALA A 3 -20.48 1.20 -1.26
CA ALA A 3 -19.92 2.07 -0.23
C ALA A 3 -18.89 1.35 0.67
N GLU A 4 -19.12 0.07 0.98
CA GLU A 4 -18.18 -0.73 1.78
C GLU A 4 -16.88 -1.01 1.01
N ILE A 5 -16.97 -1.29 -0.28
CA ILE A 5 -15.80 -1.50 -1.14
C ILE A 5 -14.99 -0.20 -1.26
N LEU A 6 -15.64 0.95 -1.43
CA LEU A 6 -14.95 2.25 -1.42
C LEU A 6 -14.21 2.52 -0.12
N GLU A 7 -14.82 2.18 1.03
CA GLU A 7 -14.14 2.35 2.32
C GLU A 7 -12.95 1.40 2.45
N LEU A 8 -13.06 0.15 2.00
CA LEU A 8 -11.94 -0.78 1.96
C LEU A 8 -10.81 -0.29 1.05
N MET A 9 -11.12 0.25 -0.13
CA MET A 9 -10.14 0.87 -1.03
C MET A 9 -9.42 2.04 -0.34
N ARG A 10 -10.17 2.88 0.40
CA ARG A 10 -9.60 4.01 1.16
C ARG A 10 -8.64 3.53 2.24
N VAL A 11 -9.00 2.47 2.97
CA VAL A 11 -8.15 1.87 4.01
C VAL A 11 -6.88 1.28 3.40
N ILE A 12 -6.97 0.57 2.28
CA ILE A 12 -5.81 -0.01 1.58
C ILE A 12 -4.89 1.11 1.08
N ALA A 13 -5.43 2.15 0.46
CA ALA A 13 -4.65 3.31 0.00
C ALA A 13 -3.90 4.00 1.15
N ALA A 14 -4.55 4.15 2.31
CA ALA A 14 -3.88 4.67 3.52
C ALA A 14 -2.77 3.73 4.02
N GLY A 15 -2.98 2.42 3.95
CA GLY A 15 -1.97 1.40 4.30
C GLY A 15 -0.73 1.48 3.40
N ILE A 16 -0.92 1.62 2.08
CA ILE A 16 0.19 1.80 1.12
C ILE A 16 1.03 3.02 1.51
N ALA A 17 0.39 4.18 1.73
CA ALA A 17 1.09 5.39 2.11
C ALA A 17 1.86 5.23 3.42
N ALA A 18 1.27 4.54 4.41
CA ALA A 18 1.92 4.28 5.69
C ALA A 18 3.17 3.38 5.53
N ASP A 19 3.08 2.30 4.76
CA ASP A 19 4.22 1.40 4.50
C ASP A 19 5.35 2.12 3.75
N GLU A 20 5.03 2.97 2.77
CA GLU A 20 6.05 3.75 2.04
C GLU A 20 6.76 4.75 2.94
N MET A 21 6.01 5.46 3.78
CA MET A 21 6.58 6.40 4.75
C MET A 21 7.47 5.67 5.77
N LEU A 22 7.03 4.53 6.28
CA LEU A 22 7.82 3.70 7.19
C LEU A 22 9.11 3.21 6.52
N ALA A 23 9.02 2.69 5.29
CA ALA A 23 10.18 2.26 4.53
C ALA A 23 11.20 3.39 4.35
N ALA A 24 10.76 4.59 4.00
CA ALA A 24 11.64 5.76 3.84
C ALA A 24 12.33 6.13 5.17
N ASN A 25 11.58 6.23 6.26
CA ASN A 25 12.11 6.59 7.58
C ASN A 25 13.12 5.55 8.09
N ILE A 26 12.82 4.26 7.93
CA ILE A 26 13.69 3.16 8.35
C ILE A 26 14.96 3.11 7.49
N SER A 27 14.84 3.38 6.18
CA SER A 27 15.98 3.46 5.28
C SER A 27 16.93 4.61 5.68
N GLU A 28 16.38 5.78 6.02
CA GLU A 28 17.18 6.89 6.55
C GLU A 28 17.88 6.53 7.87
N LEU A 29 17.17 5.84 8.77
CA LEU A 29 17.74 5.38 10.04
C LEU A 29 18.88 4.37 9.82
N SER A 30 18.72 3.44 8.86
CA SER A 30 19.76 2.49 8.45
C SER A 30 21.03 3.22 8.01
N LEU A 31 20.91 4.28 7.21
CA LEU A 31 22.05 5.10 6.79
C LEU A 31 22.75 5.77 7.97
N LYS A 32 22.00 6.32 8.93
CA LYS A 32 22.55 6.93 10.16
C LYS A 32 23.34 5.90 10.97
N PHE A 33 22.81 4.68 11.13
CA PHE A 33 23.48 3.59 11.86
C PHE A 33 24.75 3.12 11.16
N ARG A 34 24.71 3.02 9.82
CA ARG A 34 25.90 2.70 9.02
C ARG A 34 27.00 3.75 9.20
N HIS A 35 26.63 5.03 9.26
CA HIS A 35 27.59 6.13 9.42
C HIS A 35 28.32 6.10 10.77
N ILE A 36 27.65 5.66 11.85
CA ILE A 36 28.26 5.50 13.18
C ILE A 36 28.92 4.13 13.40
N GLY A 37 29.10 3.34 12.34
CA GLY A 37 29.79 2.05 12.39
C GLY A 37 28.94 0.88 12.91
N LYS A 38 27.63 1.06 13.13
CA LYS A 38 26.72 -0.01 13.55
C LYS A 38 26.18 -0.78 12.34
N ILE A 39 27.04 -1.59 11.73
CA ILE A 39 26.76 -2.24 10.44
C ILE A 39 25.64 -3.29 10.53
N ASP A 40 25.63 -4.12 11.57
CA ASP A 40 24.64 -5.19 11.72
C ASP A 40 23.23 -4.62 11.92
N ASP A 41 23.08 -3.66 12.84
CA ASP A 41 21.84 -2.92 13.07
C ASP A 41 21.36 -2.22 11.78
N ALA A 42 22.27 -1.58 11.04
CA ALA A 42 21.95 -0.94 9.76
C ALA A 42 21.44 -1.96 8.73
N GLY A 43 22.04 -3.15 8.68
CA GLY A 43 21.60 -4.25 7.83
C GLY A 43 20.19 -4.71 8.17
N MET A 44 19.89 -4.92 9.46
CA MET A 44 18.54 -5.27 9.91
C MET A 44 17.50 -4.20 9.55
N LEU A 45 17.82 -2.92 9.80
CA LEU A 45 16.95 -1.81 9.44
C LEU A 45 16.71 -1.75 7.92
N HIS A 46 17.75 -1.97 7.11
CA HIS A 46 17.59 -1.98 5.65
C HIS A 46 16.62 -3.09 5.21
N THR A 47 16.80 -4.32 5.70
CA THR A 47 15.87 -5.43 5.40
C THR A 47 14.44 -5.11 5.81
N LEU A 48 14.24 -4.47 6.98
CA LEU A 48 12.92 -4.05 7.43
C LEU A 48 12.32 -2.98 6.50
N SER A 49 13.12 -2.04 6.00
CA SER A 49 12.64 -1.06 5.01
C SER A 49 12.18 -1.72 3.70
N GLU A 50 12.91 -2.73 3.23
CA GLU A 50 12.51 -3.49 2.03
C GLU A 50 11.23 -4.30 2.26
N PHE A 51 11.05 -4.86 3.46
CA PHE A 51 9.81 -5.54 3.83
C PHE A 51 8.58 -4.61 3.74
N HIS A 52 8.69 -3.38 4.23
CA HIS A 52 7.61 -2.40 4.10
C HIS A 52 7.36 -1.98 2.65
N ARG A 53 8.41 -1.82 1.81
CA ARG A 53 8.23 -1.57 0.37
C ARG A 53 7.51 -2.71 -0.32
N TYR A 54 7.87 -3.95 0.01
CA TYR A 54 7.21 -5.14 -0.50
C TYR A 54 5.72 -5.16 -0.12
N ASN A 55 5.38 -4.84 1.13
CA ASN A 55 3.98 -4.75 1.56
C ASN A 55 3.20 -3.67 0.82
N ALA A 56 3.78 -2.49 0.59
CA ALA A 56 3.16 -1.43 -0.20
C ALA A 56 2.87 -1.90 -1.64
N VAL A 57 3.78 -2.64 -2.27
CA VAL A 57 3.55 -3.22 -3.61
C VAL A 57 2.40 -4.23 -3.57
N ARG A 58 2.42 -5.18 -2.62
CA ARG A 58 1.36 -6.17 -2.47
C ARG A 58 -0.02 -5.54 -2.25
N LEU A 59 -0.09 -4.47 -1.44
CA LEU A 59 -1.34 -3.73 -1.21
C LEU A 59 -1.82 -2.99 -2.46
N ARG A 60 -0.92 -2.56 -3.35
CA ARG A 60 -1.32 -1.98 -4.65
C ARG A 60 -2.00 -2.99 -5.55
N ASP A 61 -1.49 -4.23 -5.55
CA ASP A 61 -2.11 -5.32 -6.32
C ASP A 61 -3.51 -5.62 -5.77
N GLU A 62 -3.66 -5.69 -4.44
CA GLU A 62 -4.98 -5.86 -3.80
C GLU A 62 -5.94 -4.69 -4.10
N LEU A 63 -5.43 -3.46 -4.13
CA LEU A 63 -6.22 -2.29 -4.47
C LEU A 63 -6.68 -2.33 -5.93
N ALA A 64 -5.84 -2.81 -6.85
CA ALA A 64 -6.19 -2.97 -8.26
C ALA A 64 -7.33 -4.00 -8.41
N ASP A 65 -7.20 -5.17 -7.80
CA ASP A 65 -8.24 -6.21 -7.81
C ASP A 65 -9.58 -5.70 -7.22
N LEU A 66 -9.50 -4.89 -6.17
CA LEU A 66 -10.68 -4.32 -5.53
C LEU A 66 -11.32 -3.20 -6.38
N THR A 67 -10.48 -2.44 -7.09
CA THR A 67 -10.94 -1.41 -8.04
C THR A 67 -11.71 -2.05 -9.19
N ASP A 68 -11.21 -3.15 -9.77
CA ASP A 68 -11.89 -3.87 -10.83
C ASP A 68 -13.26 -4.39 -10.37
N LYS A 69 -13.34 -4.96 -9.16
CA LYS A 69 -14.61 -5.38 -8.55
C LYS A 69 -15.57 -4.21 -8.34
N TYR A 70 -15.07 -3.06 -7.92
CA TYR A 70 -15.89 -1.86 -7.73
C TYR A 70 -16.48 -1.37 -9.07
N LEU A 71 -15.67 -1.36 -10.13
CA LEU A 71 -16.10 -0.95 -11.46
C LEU A 71 -17.17 -1.88 -12.02
N MET A 72 -16.99 -3.21 -11.92
CA MET A 72 -18.01 -4.19 -12.31
C MET A 72 -19.35 -3.92 -11.61
N LEU A 73 -19.30 -3.68 -10.29
CA LEU A 73 -20.51 -3.37 -9.54
C LEU A 73 -21.15 -2.05 -9.95
N CYS A 74 -20.38 -1.09 -10.49
CA CYS A 74 -20.88 0.20 -10.99
C CYS A 74 -21.51 0.10 -12.37
N ASP A 75 -20.96 -0.75 -13.24
CA ASP A 75 -21.44 -1.00 -14.60
C ASP A 75 -22.81 -1.71 -14.63
N ASP A 76 -23.19 -2.41 -13.56
CA ASP A 76 -24.55 -2.97 -13.36
C ASP A 76 -25.63 -1.90 -13.00
N GLY A 77 -25.44 -0.63 -13.37
CA GLY A 77 -26.43 0.46 -13.24
C GLY A 77 -27.49 0.43 -14.35
N PRO A 78 -28.69 1.02 -14.14
CA PRO A 78 -29.90 0.66 -14.89
C PRO A 78 -29.72 0.88 -16.39
N ASP A 79 -30.15 -0.12 -17.16
CA ASP A 79 -30.33 -0.02 -18.60
C ASP A 79 -31.26 1.18 -18.87
N LEU A 80 -30.68 2.32 -19.26
CA LEU A 80 -31.41 3.54 -19.62
C LEU A 80 -32.00 3.43 -21.04
N SER A 81 -32.16 2.22 -21.58
CA SER A 81 -32.74 1.97 -22.90
C SER A 81 -34.27 2.04 -22.95
N GLU A 82 -34.95 2.28 -21.82
CA GLU A 82 -36.41 2.51 -21.76
C GLU A 82 -36.78 3.81 -21.02
N ALA A 83 -36.27 4.96 -21.50
CA ALA A 83 -36.79 6.30 -21.17
C ALA A 83 -37.14 7.09 -22.44
#